data_AF-A0A7T4EGJ7-F1
#
_entry.id   AF-A0A7T4EGJ7-F1
#
_cell.length_a   1.000
_cell.length_b   1.000
_cell.length_c   1.000
_cell.angle_alpha   90.00
_cell.angle_beta   90.00
_cell.angle_gamma   90.00
#
_symmetry.space_group_name_H-M   'P 1'
#
loop_
_entity.id
_entity.type
_entity.pdbx_description
1 polymer ?
#
loop_
_entity_poly.entity_id
_entity_poly.type
_entity_poly.pdbx_seq_one_letter_code
_entity_poly.pdbx_strand_id
1 'polypeptide(L)'
;MRRSALVAATIVIAALIVATFVATQPDREPQDTALPPSIPSSVASSPTPEPPRPPAAEQQRSDAHPDTGASTDGPTEEYSYGRGYVVEDPDPTDVPETFDDLTAADIARIATDNGLLLHRYEVGFLEQNQAMIRTYPVYETAGYADNNWYTWDNPTAGMTILLRDPQTGDNTACTLTGFARNPESGDTYGITAGHCAEENHTEVYWQPAGSPQLVRLGSITVRQTAGKPTADSPFGFDTDVALFLISAEPSAAVNPLIANVYQATSVRAPEDLVPGQQVCKMGYRTEITCGSVIAANDSFVRVNLYTMPGDSGGVLYAPRDDGTVAIIGALSGSPTFTTGEAHDFLADFSLLQPVLAGMELQYVN
;
A
#
# COMPACT_ATOMS: atom_id res chain seq x y z
N MET A 1 -22.94 -59.73 7.03
CA MET A 1 -22.84 -60.91 7.91
C MET A 1 -21.36 -61.24 8.12
N ARG A 2 -20.95 -61.70 9.32
CA ARG A 2 -19.55 -61.83 9.82
C ARG A 2 -18.83 -60.47 9.93
N ARG A 3 -18.53 -59.85 11.09
CA ARG A 3 -18.03 -60.21 12.45
C ARG A 3 -16.50 -60.27 12.60
N SER A 4 -16.05 -59.66 13.71
CA SER A 4 -14.71 -59.68 14.35
C SER A 4 -13.67 -58.71 13.75
N ALA A 5 -13.13 -57.66 14.40
CA ALA A 5 -12.89 -57.23 15.79
C ALA A 5 -11.42 -57.40 16.28
N LEU A 6 -10.75 -56.26 16.48
CA LEU A 6 -9.53 -55.99 17.27
C LEU A 6 -9.63 -54.47 17.56
N VAL A 7 -9.79 -53.91 18.77
CA VAL A 7 -9.27 -54.17 20.13
C VAL A 7 -7.82 -53.71 20.33
N ALA A 8 -7.70 -52.38 20.49
CA ALA A 8 -7.12 -51.65 21.63
C ALA A 8 -5.61 -51.69 21.98
N ALA A 9 -5.18 -50.50 22.44
CA ALA A 9 -4.18 -50.20 23.49
C ALA A 9 -2.68 -50.14 23.15
N THR A 10 -2.14 -48.93 23.22
CA THR A 10 -0.75 -48.62 23.64
C THR A 10 -0.80 -47.23 24.30
N ILE A 11 -1.09 -47.17 25.60
CA ILE A 11 -0.14 -47.05 26.73
C ILE A 11 0.57 -45.68 26.79
N VAL A 12 0.29 -44.97 27.89
CA VAL A 12 0.88 -43.70 28.30
C VAL A 12 2.16 -43.95 29.11
N ILE A 13 3.24 -43.24 28.77
CA ILE A 13 4.43 -43.01 29.61
C ILE A 13 4.82 -41.55 29.37
N ALA A 14 4.38 -40.60 30.20
CA ALA A 14 4.89 -40.22 31.52
C ALA A 14 6.09 -39.24 31.44
N ALA A 15 5.88 -38.07 32.04
CA ALA A 15 6.76 -36.91 32.04
C ALA A 15 8.09 -37.12 32.77
N LEU A 16 9.15 -36.48 32.28
CA LEU A 16 10.29 -36.05 33.10
C LEU A 16 11.15 -35.02 32.36
N ILE A 17 11.12 -33.77 32.82
CA ILE A 17 12.24 -32.83 33.01
C ILE A 17 11.64 -31.57 33.65
N VAL A 18 12.04 -31.30 34.90
CA VAL A 18 11.66 -30.13 35.69
C VAL A 18 12.94 -29.61 36.36
N ALA A 19 13.04 -28.28 36.45
CA ALA A 19 14.15 -27.53 37.04
C ALA A 19 15.47 -27.60 36.23
N THR A 20 16.19 -26.51 36.01
CA THR A 20 16.39 -25.37 36.91
C THR A 20 16.65 -24.08 36.13
N PHE A 21 16.06 -22.96 36.56
CA PHE A 21 16.83 -21.73 36.76
C PHE A 21 16.17 -20.88 37.87
N VAL A 22 17.01 -20.35 38.75
CA VAL A 22 16.59 -19.70 40.01
C VAL A 22 16.63 -18.18 39.86
N ALA A 23 15.71 -17.53 40.58
CA ALA A 23 15.50 -16.09 40.65
C ALA A 23 16.75 -15.23 40.87
N THR A 24 16.75 -14.05 40.26
CA THR A 24 17.27 -12.81 40.89
C THR A 24 16.32 -11.64 40.60
N GLN A 25 15.44 -11.32 41.54
CA GLN A 25 14.87 -9.97 41.69
C GLN A 25 15.65 -9.24 42.79
N PRO A 26 15.73 -7.90 42.73
CA PRO A 26 15.85 -7.07 43.91
C PRO A 26 14.64 -6.14 44.05
N ASP A 27 13.88 -6.28 45.14
CA ASP A 27 12.82 -5.35 45.54
C ASP A 27 13.38 -4.02 46.07
N ARG A 28 12.73 -2.89 45.73
CA ARG A 28 12.29 -1.88 46.72
C ARG A 28 11.44 -0.73 46.13
N GLU A 29 10.20 -0.67 46.61
CA GLU A 29 9.24 0.46 46.59
C GLU A 29 9.41 1.33 47.88
N PRO A 30 8.58 2.37 48.19
CA PRO A 30 7.80 3.30 47.34
C PRO A 30 7.90 4.80 47.80
N GLN A 31 6.97 5.66 47.32
CA GLN A 31 6.44 6.92 47.93
C GLN A 31 7.28 8.23 47.77
N ASP A 32 6.69 9.44 47.62
CA ASP A 32 5.28 9.88 47.43
C ASP A 32 5.18 11.34 46.88
N THR A 33 3.94 11.84 46.74
CA THR A 33 3.46 13.24 46.60
C THR A 33 3.24 13.84 45.21
N ALA A 34 1.96 14.06 44.90
CA ALA A 34 1.47 14.98 43.89
C ALA A 34 1.12 16.36 44.52
N LEU A 35 1.00 17.41 43.68
CA LEU A 35 -0.13 18.35 43.55
C LEU A 35 0.27 19.57 42.63
N PRO A 36 -0.69 20.35 42.08
CA PRO A 36 -0.52 21.11 40.82
C PRO A 36 -0.75 22.63 41.03
N PRO A 37 -1.42 23.37 40.11
CA PRO A 37 -0.97 23.91 38.82
C PRO A 37 -0.76 25.44 38.85
N SER A 38 -0.31 26.08 37.75
CA SER A 38 -0.29 27.55 37.62
C SER A 38 -0.40 28.08 36.18
N ILE A 39 -1.58 28.61 35.82
CA ILE A 39 -1.91 29.51 34.69
C ILE A 39 -2.97 30.45 35.28
N PRO A 40 -2.89 31.82 35.20
CA PRO A 40 -3.12 32.52 33.92
C PRO A 40 -2.49 33.93 33.72
N SER A 41 -2.47 34.37 32.45
CA SER A 41 -2.86 35.71 31.92
C SER A 41 -2.34 35.85 30.48
N SER A 42 -3.22 35.91 29.46
CA SER A 42 -3.70 37.14 28.78
C SER A 42 -2.55 38.00 28.17
N VAL A 43 -2.61 38.48 26.93
CA VAL A 43 -3.65 39.34 26.32
C VAL A 43 -3.71 39.15 24.79
N ALA A 44 -4.88 39.38 24.18
CA ALA A 44 -5.14 39.31 22.73
C ALA A 44 -4.94 40.66 22.00
N SER A 45 -4.75 40.65 20.68
CA SER A 45 -4.98 41.81 19.79
C SER A 45 -5.11 41.45 18.30
N SER A 46 -6.33 41.51 17.76
CA SER A 46 -6.70 41.69 16.34
C SER A 46 -8.07 42.40 16.30
N PRO A 47 -8.28 43.46 15.47
CA PRO A 47 -9.13 43.33 14.26
C PRO A 47 -8.65 44.20 13.04
N THR A 48 -8.70 43.76 11.75
CA THR A 48 -9.82 43.77 10.76
C THR A 48 -10.09 45.17 10.11
N PRO A 49 -10.55 45.41 8.84
CA PRO A 49 -10.75 44.59 7.59
C PRO A 49 -10.19 45.18 6.22
N GLU A 50 -10.43 44.44 5.12
CA GLU A 50 -10.34 44.74 3.64
C GLU A 50 -11.71 45.32 3.10
N PRO A 51 -11.90 46.11 1.97
CA PRO A 51 -11.57 45.81 0.52
C PRO A 51 -11.43 47.07 -0.43
N PRO A 52 -11.69 47.10 -1.78
CA PRO A 52 -11.81 46.06 -2.85
C PRO A 52 -11.02 46.34 -4.19
N ARG A 53 -11.03 45.35 -5.12
CA ARG A 53 -10.63 45.42 -6.57
C ARG A 53 -11.84 45.87 -7.45
N PRO A 54 -11.73 46.45 -8.69
CA PRO A 54 -11.64 45.70 -9.98
C PRO A 54 -11.06 46.55 -11.19
N PRO A 55 -11.30 46.28 -12.50
CA PRO A 55 -11.09 45.07 -13.32
C PRO A 55 -10.38 45.27 -14.71
N ALA A 56 -10.07 44.13 -15.36
CA ALA A 56 -10.16 43.82 -16.82
C ALA A 56 -9.26 44.46 -17.89
N ALA A 57 -8.74 43.59 -18.78
CA ALA A 57 -8.96 43.68 -20.23
C ALA A 57 -8.77 42.30 -20.91
N GLU A 58 -9.77 41.83 -21.66
CA GLU A 58 -9.64 40.73 -22.62
C GLU A 58 -8.94 41.18 -23.91
N GLN A 59 -8.34 40.27 -24.66
CA GLN A 59 -8.26 40.39 -26.12
C GLN A 59 -8.42 39.02 -26.81
N GLN A 60 -9.53 38.88 -27.54
CA GLN A 60 -9.76 37.82 -28.54
C GLN A 60 -9.31 38.30 -29.93
N ARG A 61 -8.75 37.39 -30.73
CA ARG A 61 -8.79 37.27 -32.22
C ARG A 61 -7.67 36.31 -32.67
N SER A 62 -7.71 35.63 -33.82
CA SER A 62 -8.79 35.00 -34.61
C SER A 62 -8.15 34.29 -35.81
N ASP A 63 -8.52 33.03 -36.04
CA ASP A 63 -8.48 32.28 -37.31
C ASP A 63 -7.13 31.87 -37.99
N ALA A 64 -7.25 30.75 -38.72
CA ALA A 64 -6.41 30.20 -39.82
C ALA A 64 -5.31 29.14 -39.51
N HIS A 65 -5.62 27.91 -39.93
CA HIS A 65 -4.73 26.83 -40.41
C HIS A 65 -4.32 27.16 -41.89
N PRO A 66 -3.31 26.53 -42.58
CA PRO A 66 -2.65 25.26 -42.28
C PRO A 66 -1.11 25.17 -42.49
N ASP A 67 -0.60 23.95 -42.26
CA ASP A 67 0.48 23.24 -42.98
C ASP A 67 1.99 23.50 -42.76
N THR A 68 2.64 22.40 -42.37
CA THR A 68 3.97 21.89 -42.79
C THR A 68 5.27 22.59 -42.38
N GLY A 69 6.27 21.74 -42.08
CA GLY A 69 7.69 22.04 -42.35
C GLY A 69 8.57 22.16 -41.11
N ALA A 70 9.57 21.29 -41.01
CA ALA A 70 10.64 21.38 -40.02
C ALA A 70 11.61 22.53 -40.33
N SER A 71 12.22 23.15 -39.30
CA SER A 71 13.69 23.25 -39.17
C SER A 71 14.15 23.88 -37.84
N THR A 72 15.15 23.23 -37.23
CA THR A 72 16.36 23.73 -36.51
C THR A 72 16.44 25.04 -35.72
N ASP A 73 17.29 24.95 -34.69
CA ASP A 73 18.10 25.97 -33.99
C ASP A 73 17.53 26.65 -32.71
N GLY A 74 18.39 26.70 -31.67
CA GLY A 74 18.05 27.02 -30.26
C GLY A 74 18.18 28.50 -29.86
N PRO A 75 18.40 28.83 -28.56
CA PRO A 75 19.54 28.29 -27.79
C PRO A 75 19.23 27.84 -26.34
N THR A 76 20.30 27.39 -25.67
CA THR A 76 20.42 26.91 -24.29
C THR A 76 20.26 27.98 -23.20
N GLU A 77 19.67 27.62 -22.06
CA GLU A 77 20.09 28.14 -20.74
C GLU A 77 20.28 26.99 -19.73
N GLU A 78 21.37 27.04 -18.96
CA GLU A 78 21.71 26.08 -17.90
C GLU A 78 20.89 26.32 -16.63
N TYR A 79 20.40 25.24 -16.00
CA TYR A 79 20.10 25.23 -14.56
C TYR A 79 21.00 24.23 -13.85
N SER A 80 22.05 24.74 -13.21
CA SER A 80 22.98 23.94 -12.41
C SER A 80 22.47 23.78 -10.98
N TYR A 81 22.32 22.54 -10.53
CA TYR A 81 22.22 22.16 -9.11
C TYR A 81 23.35 21.15 -8.78
N GLY A 82 24.44 21.64 -8.18
CA GLY A 82 25.35 20.80 -7.39
C GLY A 82 24.92 20.82 -5.92
N ARG A 83 25.19 19.82 -5.07
CA ARG A 83 25.95 18.56 -5.15
C ARG A 83 25.15 17.50 -4.37
N GLY A 84 25.31 16.20 -4.52
CA GLY A 84 26.22 15.44 -5.38
C GLY A 84 26.36 14.04 -4.81
N TYR A 85 25.51 13.12 -5.25
CA TYR A 85 25.84 11.69 -5.21
C TYR A 85 26.78 11.43 -6.37
N VAL A 86 27.95 10.86 -6.10
CA VAL A 86 28.81 10.34 -7.17
C VAL A 86 28.19 9.02 -7.61
N VAL A 87 27.24 9.13 -8.54
CA VAL A 87 27.10 8.09 -9.57
C VAL A 87 28.39 8.21 -10.37
N GLU A 88 29.17 7.13 -10.46
CA GLU A 88 30.26 7.09 -11.43
C GLU A 88 29.59 7.22 -12.81
N ASP A 89 29.94 8.26 -13.57
CA ASP A 89 29.48 8.39 -14.95
C ASP A 89 29.81 7.07 -15.66
N PRO A 90 28.83 6.37 -16.27
CA PRO A 90 29.15 5.25 -17.12
C PRO A 90 30.06 5.77 -18.23
N ASP A 91 31.18 5.09 -18.48
CA ASP A 91 32.15 5.52 -19.48
C ASP A 91 31.41 5.76 -20.81
N PRO A 92 31.49 6.96 -21.43
CA PRO A 92 30.76 7.25 -22.66
C PRO A 92 31.15 6.32 -23.83
N THR A 93 32.15 5.43 -23.68
CA THR A 93 32.42 4.35 -24.63
C THR A 93 31.58 3.08 -24.45
N ASP A 94 30.80 2.95 -23.36
CA ASP A 94 29.97 1.76 -23.06
C ASP A 94 28.48 1.92 -23.47
N VAL A 95 28.13 3.00 -24.19
CA VAL A 95 26.82 3.14 -24.84
C VAL A 95 26.96 2.67 -26.30
N PRO A 96 26.43 1.49 -26.70
CA PRO A 96 26.56 1.03 -28.07
C PRO A 96 25.81 1.97 -29.03
N GLU A 97 26.52 2.50 -30.02
CA GLU A 97 25.98 3.48 -30.99
C GLU A 97 24.92 2.88 -31.94
N THR A 98 24.72 1.55 -31.91
CA THR A 98 23.74 0.81 -32.71
C THR A 98 22.99 -0.24 -31.89
N PHE A 99 21.66 -0.32 -32.08
CA PHE A 99 20.79 -1.31 -31.42
C PHE A 99 21.16 -2.77 -31.72
N ASP A 100 21.92 -3.02 -32.79
CA ASP A 100 22.33 -4.36 -33.24
C ASP A 100 23.40 -5.01 -32.33
N ASP A 101 24.07 -4.25 -31.46
CA ASP A 101 25.15 -4.74 -30.58
C ASP A 101 24.70 -5.05 -29.14
N LEU A 102 23.46 -4.75 -28.77
CA LEU A 102 22.93 -5.04 -27.43
C LEU A 102 22.72 -6.54 -27.25
N THR A 103 23.36 -7.14 -26.25
CA THR A 103 23.04 -8.53 -25.88
C THR A 103 21.67 -8.59 -25.20
N ALA A 104 21.06 -9.79 -25.15
CA ALA A 104 19.82 -9.99 -24.39
C ALA A 104 19.96 -9.59 -22.91
N ALA A 105 21.17 -9.64 -22.33
CA ALA A 105 21.44 -9.17 -20.98
C ALA A 105 21.47 -7.63 -20.87
N ASP A 106 21.93 -6.93 -21.91
CA ASP A 106 21.96 -5.46 -21.95
C ASP A 106 20.56 -4.89 -22.19
N ILE A 107 19.78 -5.51 -23.07
CA ILE A 107 18.35 -5.18 -23.25
C ILE A 107 17.60 -5.45 -21.94
N ALA A 108 17.81 -6.62 -21.31
CA ALA A 108 17.23 -6.93 -20.01
C ALA A 108 17.61 -5.90 -18.94
N ARG A 109 18.88 -5.47 -18.87
CA ARG A 109 19.35 -4.45 -17.91
C ARG A 109 18.70 -3.10 -18.18
N ILE A 110 18.79 -2.57 -19.41
CA ILE A 110 18.20 -1.27 -19.77
C ILE A 110 16.69 -1.28 -19.52
N ALA A 111 16.02 -2.37 -19.88
CA ALA A 111 14.59 -2.53 -19.64
C ALA A 111 14.29 -2.61 -18.14
N THR A 112 15.08 -3.34 -17.33
CA THR A 112 14.99 -3.35 -15.86
C THR A 112 15.16 -1.96 -15.25
N ASP A 113 16.21 -1.24 -15.65
CA ASP A 113 16.53 0.12 -15.17
C ASP A 113 15.39 1.12 -15.51
N ASN A 114 14.58 0.83 -16.53
CA ASN A 114 13.42 1.62 -16.97
C ASN A 114 12.05 1.01 -16.59
N GLY A 115 11.99 -0.06 -15.80
CA GLY A 115 10.73 -0.71 -15.40
C GLY A 115 9.98 -1.47 -16.51
N LEU A 116 10.65 -1.71 -17.63
CA LEU A 116 10.14 -2.49 -18.76
C LEU A 116 10.54 -3.96 -18.56
N LEU A 117 9.53 -4.82 -18.41
CA LEU A 117 9.73 -6.26 -18.46
C LEU A 117 9.78 -6.69 -19.93
N LEU A 118 10.74 -7.53 -20.29
CA LEU A 118 10.72 -8.29 -21.53
C LEU A 118 9.39 -9.07 -21.62
N HIS A 119 8.89 -9.30 -22.82
CA HIS A 119 7.75 -10.18 -23.00
C HIS A 119 8.14 -11.63 -22.65
N ARG A 120 7.20 -12.41 -22.12
CA ARG A 120 7.44 -13.82 -21.70
C ARG A 120 8.01 -14.74 -22.80
N TYR A 121 7.86 -14.36 -24.08
CA TYR A 121 8.38 -15.08 -25.24
C TYR A 121 9.77 -14.60 -25.71
N GLU A 122 10.31 -13.54 -25.12
CA GLU A 122 11.63 -12.99 -25.47
C GLU A 122 12.74 -13.71 -24.69
N VAL A 123 13.86 -13.94 -25.37
CA VAL A 123 15.04 -14.58 -24.77
C VAL A 123 15.63 -13.64 -23.72
N GLY A 124 15.86 -14.16 -22.51
CA GLY A 124 16.29 -13.36 -21.36
C GLY A 124 15.16 -12.97 -20.40
N PHE A 125 13.89 -13.23 -20.72
CA PHE A 125 12.77 -12.94 -19.82
C PHE A 125 12.92 -13.57 -18.43
N LEU A 126 13.27 -14.87 -18.35
CA LEU A 126 13.37 -15.57 -17.06
C LEU A 126 14.52 -15.02 -16.22
N GLU A 127 15.64 -14.71 -16.85
CA GLU A 127 16.82 -14.12 -16.23
C GLU A 127 16.53 -12.69 -15.75
N GLN A 128 15.91 -11.86 -16.58
CA GLN A 128 15.50 -10.50 -16.22
C GLN A 128 14.47 -10.50 -15.09
N ASN A 129 13.42 -11.30 -15.21
CA ASN A 129 12.37 -11.43 -14.20
C ASN A 129 12.97 -11.88 -12.86
N GLN A 130 13.88 -12.86 -12.86
CA GLN A 130 14.60 -13.24 -11.64
C GLN A 130 15.56 -12.17 -11.13
N ALA A 131 16.25 -11.43 -11.99
CA ALA A 131 17.13 -10.34 -11.58
C ALA A 131 16.32 -9.23 -10.90
N MET A 132 15.20 -8.83 -11.51
CA MET A 132 14.27 -7.86 -10.94
C MET A 132 13.66 -8.34 -9.63
N ILE A 133 13.16 -9.58 -9.54
CA ILE A 133 12.68 -10.17 -8.27
C ILE A 133 13.76 -10.08 -7.19
N ARG A 134 15.04 -10.35 -7.52
CA ARG A 134 16.17 -10.28 -6.56
C ARG A 134 16.58 -8.86 -6.15
N THR A 135 16.23 -7.81 -6.90
CA THR A 135 16.47 -6.42 -6.46
C THR A 135 15.53 -6.01 -5.33
N TYR A 136 14.36 -6.65 -5.23
CA TYR A 136 13.51 -6.58 -4.05
C TYR A 136 13.98 -7.63 -3.03
N PRO A 137 13.93 -7.32 -1.71
CA PRO A 137 14.30 -8.28 -0.67
C PRO A 137 13.25 -9.39 -0.53
N VAL A 138 13.29 -10.36 -1.44
CA VAL A 138 12.45 -11.56 -1.39
C VAL A 138 13.16 -12.61 -0.54
N TYR A 139 12.62 -12.88 0.66
CA TYR A 139 13.10 -13.96 1.53
C TYR A 139 12.97 -15.33 0.83
N GLU A 140 14.01 -16.18 0.94
CA GLU A 140 14.13 -17.42 0.17
C GLU A 140 12.96 -18.39 0.41
N THR A 141 12.31 -18.80 -0.69
CA THR A 141 11.03 -19.51 -0.64
C THR A 141 11.15 -21.01 -0.44
N ALA A 142 11.30 -21.46 0.82
CA ALA A 142 10.77 -22.75 1.27
C ALA A 142 9.27 -22.67 1.64
N GLY A 143 8.82 -21.45 1.95
CA GLY A 143 7.45 -20.95 1.87
C GLY A 143 7.54 -19.48 1.45
N TYR A 144 6.44 -18.84 1.03
CA TYR A 144 6.45 -17.37 0.91
C TYR A 144 6.86 -16.75 2.25
N ALA A 145 7.40 -15.53 2.21
CA ALA A 145 7.65 -14.75 3.42
C ALA A 145 6.37 -14.67 4.26
N ASP A 146 6.29 -15.54 5.26
CA ASP A 146 5.33 -15.42 6.34
C ASP A 146 6.00 -14.47 7.31
N ASN A 147 5.82 -13.18 7.02
CA ASN A 147 5.63 -12.13 8.02
C ASN A 147 4.22 -12.24 8.63
N ASN A 148 3.74 -13.47 8.83
CA ASN A 148 3.56 -14.01 10.17
C ASN A 148 2.87 -12.97 11.04
N TRP A 149 1.55 -12.85 10.86
CA TRP A 149 0.45 -12.92 11.85
C TRP A 149 0.74 -12.60 13.35
N TYR A 150 1.87 -11.98 13.66
CA TYR A 150 2.59 -12.10 14.93
C TYR A 150 3.50 -10.88 15.22
N THR A 151 3.63 -9.90 14.31
CA THR A 151 4.45 -8.69 14.50
C THR A 151 3.66 -7.46 14.96
N TRP A 152 2.33 -7.55 15.01
CA TRP A 152 1.44 -6.43 15.31
C TRP A 152 0.74 -6.66 16.65
N ASP A 153 1.09 -5.88 17.68
CA ASP A 153 0.35 -5.85 18.95
C ASP A 153 -1.07 -5.27 18.79
N ASN A 154 -1.26 -4.46 17.75
CA ASN A 154 -2.45 -3.67 17.44
C ASN A 154 -2.80 -3.78 15.95
N PRO A 155 -4.08 -3.63 15.55
CA PRO A 155 -4.44 -3.56 14.13
C PRO A 155 -3.69 -2.41 13.44
N THR A 156 -2.91 -2.69 12.39
CA THR A 156 -1.95 -1.73 11.81
C THR A 156 -2.03 -1.70 10.29
N ALA A 157 -1.89 -0.53 9.66
CA ALA A 157 -1.86 -0.42 8.20
C ALA A 157 -0.66 -1.18 7.61
N GLY A 158 -0.90 -2.01 6.59
CA GLY A 158 0.08 -2.92 6.00
C GLY A 158 0.09 -4.34 6.59
N MET A 159 -0.71 -4.65 7.62
CA MET A 159 -0.80 -6.00 8.17
C MET A 159 -1.65 -6.96 7.33
N THR A 160 -1.41 -8.26 7.49
CA THR A 160 -2.29 -9.32 6.98
C THR A 160 -3.66 -9.29 7.66
N ILE A 161 -4.72 -9.37 6.85
CA ILE A 161 -6.09 -9.63 7.28
C ILE A 161 -6.66 -10.85 6.56
N LEU A 162 -7.56 -11.54 7.24
CA LEU A 162 -8.25 -12.70 6.71
C LEU A 162 -9.73 -12.37 6.57
N LEU A 163 -10.23 -12.36 5.34
CA LEU A 163 -11.65 -12.23 5.07
C LEU A 163 -12.23 -13.64 4.97
N ARG A 164 -13.40 -13.87 5.58
CA ARG A 164 -14.04 -15.19 5.74
C ARG A 164 -15.48 -15.19 5.25
N ASP A 165 -15.87 -16.21 4.50
CA ASP A 165 -17.28 -16.55 4.30
C ASP A 165 -17.78 -17.25 5.59
N PRO A 166 -18.76 -16.68 6.33
CA PRO A 166 -19.25 -17.26 7.57
C PRO A 166 -20.13 -18.51 7.39
N GLN A 167 -20.55 -18.84 6.17
CA GLN A 167 -21.35 -20.03 5.85
C GLN A 167 -20.49 -21.22 5.45
N THR A 168 -19.47 -21.03 4.60
CA THR A 168 -18.58 -22.12 4.17
C THR A 168 -17.36 -22.28 5.08
N GLY A 169 -16.91 -21.19 5.69
CA GLY A 169 -15.65 -21.12 6.43
C GLY A 169 -14.43 -20.93 5.53
N ASP A 170 -14.62 -20.71 4.22
CA ASP A 170 -13.56 -20.36 3.27
C ASP A 170 -12.94 -18.99 3.63
N ASN A 171 -11.68 -18.79 3.27
CA ASN A 171 -10.94 -17.59 3.65
C ASN A 171 -10.02 -17.09 2.53
N THR A 172 -9.94 -15.76 2.41
CA THR A 172 -9.02 -15.04 1.53
C THR A 172 -8.11 -14.15 2.37
N ALA A 173 -6.79 -14.23 2.15
CA ALA A 173 -5.80 -13.42 2.86
C ALA A 173 -5.38 -12.20 2.03
N CYS A 174 -5.53 -11.01 2.58
CA CYS A 174 -5.22 -9.73 1.96
C CYS A 174 -4.46 -8.81 2.93
N THR A 175 -4.07 -7.63 2.47
CA THR A 175 -3.45 -6.58 3.28
C THR A 175 -4.48 -5.55 3.72
N LEU A 176 -4.33 -5.02 4.93
CA LEU A 176 -5.08 -3.86 5.43
C LEU A 176 -4.46 -2.56 4.88
N THR A 177 -5.21 -1.75 4.13
CA THR A 177 -4.73 -0.44 3.62
C THR A 177 -4.61 0.60 4.74
N GLY A 178 -5.40 0.45 5.80
CA GLY A 178 -5.43 1.35 6.94
C GLY A 178 -6.85 1.64 7.40
N PHE A 179 -7.05 2.83 7.92
CA PHE A 179 -8.25 3.17 8.68
C PHE A 179 -8.88 4.48 8.23
N ALA A 180 -10.21 4.55 8.32
CA ALA A 180 -10.97 5.78 8.17
C ALA A 180 -11.97 5.94 9.32
N ARG A 181 -12.33 7.16 9.66
CA ARG A 181 -13.31 7.49 10.70
C ARG A 181 -14.43 8.34 10.12
N ASN A 182 -15.67 7.99 10.46
CA ASN A 182 -16.81 8.88 10.24
C ASN A 182 -16.78 9.98 11.31
N PRO A 183 -16.72 11.28 10.93
CA PRO A 183 -16.60 12.37 11.89
C PRO A 183 -17.90 12.66 12.67
N GLU A 184 -19.06 12.21 12.18
CA GLU A 184 -20.36 12.41 12.83
C GLU A 184 -20.68 11.30 13.84
N SER A 185 -20.49 10.03 13.47
CA SER A 185 -20.79 8.88 14.34
C SER A 185 -19.62 8.45 15.22
N GLY A 186 -18.38 8.77 14.82
CA GLY A 186 -17.15 8.27 15.44
C GLY A 186 -16.77 6.84 15.02
N ASP A 187 -17.59 6.18 14.18
CA ASP A 187 -17.32 4.84 13.69
C ASP A 187 -15.99 4.76 12.96
N THR A 188 -15.24 3.69 13.20
CA THR A 188 -13.94 3.46 12.56
C THR A 188 -14.05 2.28 11.60
N TYR A 189 -13.65 2.50 10.36
CA TYR A 189 -13.64 1.53 9.28
C TYR A 189 -12.21 1.12 8.96
N GLY A 190 -12.00 -0.17 8.71
CA GLY A 190 -10.80 -0.65 8.05
C GLY A 190 -11.00 -0.69 6.54
N ILE A 191 -9.92 -0.44 5.78
CA ILE A 191 -9.91 -0.32 4.33
C ILE A 191 -9.10 -1.47 3.73
N THR A 192 -9.59 -2.14 2.69
CA THR A 192 -8.83 -3.12 1.90
C THR A 192 -9.32 -3.12 0.45
N ALA A 193 -8.80 -3.99 -0.42
CA ALA A 193 -9.30 -4.13 -1.78
C ALA A 193 -10.69 -4.77 -1.81
N GLY A 194 -11.50 -4.39 -2.80
CA GLY A 194 -12.86 -4.86 -2.97
C GLY A 194 -12.96 -6.35 -3.24
N HIS A 195 -12.08 -6.86 -4.10
CA HIS A 195 -12.08 -8.26 -4.52
C HIS A 195 -11.79 -9.23 -3.37
N CYS A 196 -11.08 -8.78 -2.33
CA CYS A 196 -10.87 -9.55 -1.10
C CYS A 196 -12.19 -9.94 -0.39
N ALA A 197 -13.26 -9.18 -0.64
CA ALA A 197 -14.60 -9.37 -0.05
C ALA A 197 -15.63 -9.95 -1.04
N GLU A 198 -15.17 -10.56 -2.15
CA GLU A 198 -16.03 -11.32 -3.05
C GLU A 198 -16.56 -12.61 -2.40
N GLU A 199 -17.49 -13.30 -3.09
CA GLU A 199 -18.01 -14.61 -2.70
C GLU A 199 -18.54 -14.70 -1.25
N ASN A 200 -19.06 -13.60 -0.70
CA ASN A 200 -19.57 -13.45 0.68
C ASN A 200 -18.51 -13.49 1.80
N HIS A 201 -17.23 -13.27 1.48
CA HIS A 201 -16.16 -13.05 2.47
C HIS A 201 -16.40 -11.75 3.25
N THR A 202 -17.27 -11.81 4.26
CA THR A 202 -17.92 -10.66 4.92
C THR A 202 -17.44 -10.43 6.35
N GLU A 203 -16.79 -11.41 6.98
CA GLU A 203 -16.15 -11.25 8.28
C GLU A 203 -14.65 -11.01 8.11
N VAL A 204 -14.10 -10.02 8.81
CA VAL A 204 -12.67 -9.71 8.77
C VAL A 204 -12.01 -10.10 10.09
N TYR A 205 -10.93 -10.86 10.01
CA TYR A 205 -10.12 -11.33 11.13
C TYR A 205 -8.66 -10.86 10.99
N TRP A 206 -7.98 -10.79 12.11
CA TRP A 206 -6.54 -10.56 12.21
C TRP A 206 -5.97 -11.44 13.33
N GLN A 207 -4.66 -11.44 13.51
CA GLN A 207 -3.99 -12.21 14.56
C GLN A 207 -3.01 -11.31 15.31
N PRO A 208 -3.17 -11.16 16.65
CA PRO A 208 -2.25 -10.36 17.46
C PRO A 208 -0.88 -11.03 17.62
N ALA A 209 0.14 -10.19 17.84
CA ALA A 209 1.47 -10.62 18.24
C ALA A 209 1.46 -11.61 19.41
N GLY A 210 2.25 -12.69 19.29
CA GLY A 210 2.35 -13.74 20.31
C GLY A 210 1.09 -14.61 20.51
N SER A 211 0.00 -14.39 19.76
CA SER A 211 -1.24 -15.16 19.86
C SER A 211 -1.40 -16.13 18.69
N PRO A 212 -1.76 -17.41 18.92
CA PRO A 212 -2.18 -18.33 17.86
C PRO A 212 -3.67 -18.18 17.48
N GLN A 213 -4.40 -17.25 18.11
CA GLN A 213 -5.85 -17.10 17.96
C GLN A 213 -6.19 -15.94 17.01
N LEU A 214 -6.96 -16.25 15.96
CA LEU A 214 -7.64 -15.25 15.14
C LEU A 214 -8.66 -14.46 15.98
N VAL A 215 -8.55 -13.14 15.93
CA VAL A 215 -9.47 -12.20 16.55
C VAL A 215 -10.32 -11.56 15.45
N ARG A 216 -11.63 -11.50 15.66
CA ARG A 216 -12.54 -10.83 14.73
C ARG A 216 -12.30 -9.33 14.78
N LEU A 217 -11.84 -8.75 13.67
CA LEU A 217 -11.59 -7.32 13.54
C LEU A 217 -12.88 -6.57 13.23
N GLY A 218 -13.69 -7.06 12.29
CA GLY A 218 -14.86 -6.33 11.82
C GLY A 218 -15.75 -7.08 10.83
N SER A 219 -16.66 -6.36 10.17
CA SER A 219 -17.56 -6.87 9.14
C SER A 219 -17.62 -5.94 7.94
N ILE A 220 -17.56 -6.47 6.72
CA ILE A 220 -17.67 -5.70 5.47
C ILE A 220 -19.03 -4.99 5.43
N THR A 221 -19.01 -3.67 5.27
CA THR A 221 -20.19 -2.80 5.17
C THR A 221 -20.37 -2.22 3.78
N VAL A 222 -19.26 -1.98 3.06
CA VAL A 222 -19.26 -1.52 1.66
C VAL A 222 -18.19 -2.31 0.92
N ARG A 223 -18.49 -2.74 -0.31
CA ARG A 223 -17.50 -3.29 -1.24
C ARG A 223 -17.84 -2.89 -2.67
N GLN A 224 -16.83 -2.60 -3.46
CA GLN A 224 -16.91 -2.54 -4.92
C GLN A 224 -15.61 -3.08 -5.50
N THR A 225 -15.72 -3.83 -6.58
CA THR A 225 -14.60 -4.48 -7.27
C THR A 225 -14.31 -3.75 -8.58
N ALA A 226 -13.06 -3.82 -9.06
CA ALA A 226 -12.65 -3.14 -10.28
C ALA A 226 -13.55 -3.48 -11.47
N GLY A 227 -13.92 -2.45 -12.22
CA GLY A 227 -14.76 -2.54 -13.40
C GLY A 227 -15.83 -1.46 -13.47
N LYS A 228 -16.52 -1.43 -14.60
CA LYS A 228 -17.56 -0.43 -14.87
C LYS A 228 -18.68 -0.49 -13.81
N PRO A 229 -18.97 0.63 -13.10
CA PRO A 229 -20.05 0.69 -12.13
C PRO A 229 -21.43 0.35 -12.72
N THR A 230 -22.29 -0.23 -11.88
CA THR A 230 -23.69 -0.51 -12.17
C THR A 230 -24.60 0.44 -11.40
N ALA A 231 -25.92 0.34 -11.59
CA ALA A 231 -26.88 1.14 -10.82
C ALA A 231 -26.89 0.81 -9.31
N ASP A 232 -26.39 -0.36 -8.93
CA ASP A 232 -26.32 -0.86 -7.55
C ASP A 232 -24.89 -0.73 -6.94
N SER A 233 -23.94 -0.17 -7.70
CA SER A 233 -22.58 0.11 -7.21
C SER A 233 -22.60 1.17 -6.11
N PRO A 234 -21.89 0.99 -4.98
CA PRO A 234 -21.84 2.00 -3.93
C PRO A 234 -21.09 3.27 -4.35
N PHE A 235 -20.21 3.18 -5.36
CA PHE A 235 -19.51 4.32 -5.95
C PHE A 235 -19.91 4.49 -7.42
N GLY A 236 -20.15 5.73 -7.85
CA GLY A 236 -20.47 6.07 -9.24
C GLY A 236 -19.28 6.03 -10.21
N PHE A 237 -18.11 5.61 -9.73
CA PHE A 237 -16.84 5.54 -10.45
C PHE A 237 -16.19 4.16 -10.23
N ASP A 238 -15.27 3.77 -11.12
CA ASP A 238 -14.57 2.48 -11.05
C ASP A 238 -13.62 2.47 -9.83
N THR A 239 -13.68 1.46 -8.98
CA THR A 239 -12.82 1.31 -7.81
C THR A 239 -12.86 -0.12 -7.29
N ASP A 240 -11.76 -0.57 -6.69
CA ASP A 240 -11.62 -1.87 -6.05
C ASP A 240 -11.30 -1.67 -4.56
N VAL A 241 -12.32 -1.29 -3.78
CA VAL A 241 -12.19 -1.02 -2.35
C VAL A 241 -13.33 -1.67 -1.58
N ALA A 242 -12.98 -2.28 -0.43
CA ALA A 242 -13.90 -2.66 0.61
C ALA A 242 -13.62 -1.88 1.89
N LEU A 243 -14.71 -1.53 2.58
CA LEU A 243 -14.72 -0.95 3.92
C LEU A 243 -15.44 -1.90 4.86
N PHE A 244 -14.82 -2.18 6.01
CA PHE A 244 -15.44 -2.94 7.09
C PHE A 244 -15.51 -2.12 8.36
N LEU A 245 -16.66 -2.15 9.04
CA LEU A 245 -16.81 -1.54 10.35
C LEU A 245 -15.98 -2.34 11.37
N ILE A 246 -15.11 -1.66 12.11
CA ILE A 246 -14.26 -2.26 13.14
C ILE A 246 -15.07 -2.47 14.41
N SER A 247 -14.89 -3.63 15.02
CA SER A 247 -15.53 -4.00 16.28
C SER A 247 -15.07 -3.05 17.40
N ALA A 248 -15.96 -2.70 18.33
CA ALA A 248 -15.72 -1.64 19.31
C ALA A 248 -14.42 -1.79 20.12
N GLU A 249 -14.09 -3.01 20.55
CA GLU A 249 -12.87 -3.30 21.33
C GLU A 249 -11.58 -3.04 20.51
N PRO A 250 -11.35 -3.66 19.32
CA PRO A 250 -10.22 -3.30 18.45
C PRO A 250 -10.18 -1.82 18.01
N SER A 251 -11.33 -1.15 17.87
CA SER A 251 -11.41 0.23 17.36
C SER A 251 -10.63 1.24 18.22
N ALA A 252 -10.59 1.05 19.54
CA ALA A 252 -9.83 1.90 20.46
C ALA A 252 -8.31 1.66 20.42
N ALA A 253 -7.86 0.58 19.78
CA ALA A 253 -6.48 0.11 19.78
C ALA A 253 -5.82 0.14 18.39
N VAL A 254 -6.48 0.66 17.35
CA VAL A 254 -5.89 0.75 15.99
C VAL A 254 -4.62 1.62 15.98
N ASN A 255 -3.58 1.14 15.30
CA ASN A 255 -2.38 1.92 15.03
C ASN A 255 -2.43 2.50 13.60
N PRO A 256 -2.54 3.84 13.42
CA PRO A 256 -2.63 4.45 12.10
C PRO A 256 -1.30 4.48 11.33
N LEU A 257 -0.17 4.18 11.99
CA LEU A 257 1.14 4.11 11.32
C LEU A 257 1.18 2.99 10.28
N ILE A 258 1.73 3.28 9.09
CA ILE A 258 2.03 2.24 8.10
C ILE A 258 3.22 1.42 8.60
N ALA A 259 3.04 0.11 8.70
CA ALA A 259 4.04 -0.84 9.17
C ALA A 259 4.68 -0.48 10.52
N ASN A 260 3.90 0.10 11.46
CA ASN A 260 4.39 0.66 12.74
C ASN A 260 5.43 1.80 12.62
N VAL A 261 5.72 2.31 11.42
CA VAL A 261 6.84 3.25 11.18
C VAL A 261 6.37 4.59 10.62
N TYR A 262 5.59 4.58 9.54
CA TYR A 262 5.35 5.80 8.77
C TYR A 262 4.05 6.50 9.17
N GLN A 263 4.20 7.74 9.60
CA GLN A 263 3.09 8.64 9.95
C GLN A 263 2.43 9.20 8.69
N ALA A 264 1.17 8.82 8.45
CA ALA A 264 0.35 9.47 7.44
C ALA A 264 0.01 10.91 7.87
N THR A 265 0.07 11.87 6.95
CA THR A 265 -0.30 13.28 7.24
C THR A 265 -1.28 13.89 6.23
N SER A 266 -1.54 13.22 5.11
CA SER A 266 -2.61 13.57 4.18
C SER A 266 -3.00 12.37 3.30
N VAL A 267 -4.09 12.51 2.56
CA VAL A 267 -4.42 11.69 1.39
C VAL A 267 -4.21 12.53 0.13
N ARG A 268 -3.74 11.94 -0.97
CA ARG A 268 -3.55 12.59 -2.27
C ARG A 268 -4.79 12.50 -3.14
N ALA A 269 -5.15 13.61 -3.78
CA ALA A 269 -6.18 13.64 -4.81
C ALA A 269 -5.60 13.17 -6.16
N PRO A 270 -6.42 12.73 -7.13
CA PRO A 270 -5.95 12.31 -8.46
C PRO A 270 -5.03 13.33 -9.13
N GLU A 271 -5.35 14.62 -9.01
CA GLU A 271 -4.61 15.75 -9.58
C GLU A 271 -3.24 16.02 -8.94
N ASP A 272 -2.96 15.45 -7.75
CA ASP A 272 -1.64 15.54 -7.10
C ASP A 272 -0.61 14.55 -7.71
N LEU A 273 -1.06 13.59 -8.53
CA LEU A 273 -0.24 12.45 -8.97
C LEU A 273 0.38 12.71 -10.34
N VAL A 274 1.72 12.68 -10.40
CA VAL A 274 2.48 12.96 -11.63
C VAL A 274 3.33 11.76 -12.07
N PRO A 275 3.41 11.45 -13.38
CA PRO A 275 4.35 10.44 -13.88
C PRO A 275 5.79 10.70 -13.43
N GLY A 276 6.51 9.63 -13.07
CA GLY A 276 7.85 9.69 -12.49
C GLY A 276 7.90 9.94 -10.98
N GLN A 277 6.79 10.32 -10.33
CA GLN A 277 6.73 10.50 -8.88
C GLN A 277 7.08 9.21 -8.13
N GLN A 278 8.03 9.30 -7.19
CA GLN A 278 8.40 8.18 -6.33
C GLN A 278 7.33 7.90 -5.27
N VAL A 279 6.96 6.64 -5.16
CA VAL A 279 5.93 6.11 -4.26
C VAL A 279 6.36 4.74 -3.73
N CYS A 280 5.82 4.35 -2.59
CA CYS A 280 6.05 3.06 -1.97
C CYS A 280 4.72 2.41 -1.59
N LYS A 281 4.66 1.08 -1.71
CA LYS A 281 3.57 0.23 -1.23
C LYS A 281 4.04 -0.50 0.03
N MET A 282 3.18 -0.65 1.04
CA MET A 282 3.31 -1.72 2.04
C MET A 282 2.26 -2.80 1.76
N GLY A 283 2.71 -4.00 1.38
CA GLY A 283 1.87 -5.19 1.17
C GLY A 283 2.30 -6.33 2.10
N TYR A 284 1.39 -7.20 2.53
CA TYR A 284 1.78 -8.27 3.45
C TYR A 284 2.71 -9.31 2.81
N ARG A 285 2.82 -9.45 1.49
CA ARG A 285 3.63 -10.52 0.87
C ARG A 285 4.99 -10.07 0.36
N THR A 286 5.13 -8.82 -0.06
CA THR A 286 6.41 -8.24 -0.48
C THR A 286 6.96 -7.20 0.49
N GLU A 287 6.31 -6.97 1.63
CA GLU A 287 6.60 -5.86 2.55
C GLU A 287 6.60 -4.51 1.79
N ILE A 288 7.67 -3.71 1.95
CA ILE A 288 7.81 -2.43 1.29
C ILE A 288 8.46 -2.60 -0.09
N THR A 289 7.71 -2.25 -1.14
CA THR A 289 8.25 -2.10 -2.50
C THR A 289 8.00 -0.69 -3.01
N CYS A 290 8.99 -0.09 -3.65
CA CYS A 290 8.94 1.30 -4.12
C CYS A 290 9.22 1.39 -5.62
N GLY A 291 8.79 2.49 -6.22
CA GLY A 291 9.08 2.85 -7.60
C GLY A 291 8.25 4.03 -8.07
N SER A 292 8.03 4.16 -9.37
CA SER A 292 7.49 5.38 -9.98
C SER A 292 6.04 5.25 -10.44
N VAL A 293 5.24 6.29 -10.20
CA VAL A 293 3.95 6.50 -10.89
C VAL A 293 4.18 6.52 -12.41
N ILE A 294 3.38 5.75 -13.15
CA ILE A 294 3.40 5.73 -14.62
C ILE A 294 2.29 6.63 -15.17
N ALA A 295 1.08 6.47 -14.64
CA ALA A 295 -0.12 7.19 -15.06
C ALA A 295 -1.16 7.18 -13.94
N ALA A 296 -2.05 8.18 -13.93
CA ALA A 296 -3.21 8.22 -13.06
C ALA A 296 -4.45 8.66 -13.86
N ASN A 297 -5.63 8.35 -13.33
CA ASN A 297 -6.92 8.92 -13.70
C ASN A 297 -7.71 9.23 -12.43
N ASP A 298 -8.96 9.67 -12.57
CA ASP A 298 -9.82 10.10 -11.46
C ASP A 298 -10.09 9.04 -10.38
N SER A 299 -9.71 7.76 -10.58
CA SER A 299 -10.01 6.68 -9.64
C SER A 299 -8.91 5.63 -9.46
N PHE A 300 -7.91 5.57 -10.36
CA PHE A 300 -6.78 4.65 -10.28
C PHE A 300 -5.44 5.33 -10.56
N VAL A 301 -4.38 4.81 -9.94
CA VAL A 301 -2.98 5.09 -10.31
C VAL A 301 -2.25 3.79 -10.64
N ARG A 302 -1.50 3.81 -11.74
CA ARG A 302 -0.60 2.74 -12.16
C ARG A 302 0.83 3.08 -11.76
N VAL A 303 1.52 2.11 -11.15
CA VAL A 303 2.87 2.27 -10.61
C VAL A 303 3.77 1.13 -11.12
N ASN A 304 5.02 1.46 -11.45
CA ASN A 304 6.09 0.49 -11.62
C ASN A 304 6.63 0.09 -10.24
N LEU A 305 6.18 -1.03 -9.67
CA LEU A 305 6.72 -1.64 -8.46
C LEU A 305 6.34 -3.12 -8.37
N TYR A 306 7.09 -3.90 -7.58
CA TYR A 306 6.84 -5.33 -7.43
C TYR A 306 5.64 -5.64 -6.52
N THR A 307 4.86 -6.65 -6.91
CA THR A 307 3.69 -7.17 -6.16
C THR A 307 3.57 -8.69 -6.27
N MET A 308 2.88 -9.30 -5.32
CA MET A 308 2.49 -10.71 -5.35
C MET A 308 1.02 -10.91 -4.94
N PRO A 309 0.35 -11.99 -5.39
CA PRO A 309 -0.98 -12.37 -4.90
C PRO A 309 -1.02 -12.45 -3.37
N GLY A 310 -1.92 -11.66 -2.75
CA GLY A 310 -2.01 -11.43 -1.31
C GLY A 310 -1.66 -9.99 -0.89
N ASP A 311 -0.80 -9.28 -1.64
CA ASP A 311 -0.58 -7.84 -1.42
C ASP A 311 -1.84 -7.00 -1.64
N SER A 312 -2.91 -7.56 -2.22
CA SER A 312 -4.23 -6.95 -2.41
C SER A 312 -4.66 -6.14 -1.18
N GLY A 313 -5.08 -4.89 -1.40
CA GLY A 313 -5.36 -3.94 -0.32
C GLY A 313 -4.12 -3.26 0.27
N GLY A 314 -2.91 -3.57 -0.19
CA GLY A 314 -1.67 -2.96 0.25
C GLY A 314 -1.66 -1.45 0.04
N VAL A 315 -1.17 -0.71 1.02
CA VAL A 315 -1.26 0.76 1.03
C VAL A 315 -0.17 1.40 0.20
N LEU A 316 -0.56 2.16 -0.81
CA LEU A 316 0.33 3.03 -1.59
C LEU A 316 0.42 4.40 -0.93
N TYR A 317 1.64 4.90 -0.79
CA TYR A 317 1.94 6.20 -0.22
C TYR A 317 3.12 6.88 -0.92
N ALA A 318 3.15 8.21 -0.92
CA ALA A 318 4.32 9.01 -1.29
C ALA A 318 5.10 9.41 -0.02
N PRO A 319 6.39 9.06 0.10
CA PRO A 319 7.28 9.61 1.13
C PRO A 319 7.42 11.14 1.04
N ARG A 320 7.83 11.77 2.14
CA ARG A 320 8.23 13.18 2.21
C ARG A 320 9.58 13.34 2.89
N ASP A 321 10.22 14.48 2.64
CA ASP A 321 11.51 14.87 3.22
C ASP A 321 11.49 14.98 4.75
N ASP A 322 10.32 15.17 5.36
CA ASP A 322 10.12 15.21 6.81
C ASP A 322 9.93 13.82 7.46
N GLY A 323 10.00 12.75 6.67
CA GLY A 323 9.78 11.36 7.11
C GLY A 323 8.32 10.95 7.25
N THR A 324 7.36 11.87 7.01
CA THR A 324 5.93 11.54 6.94
C THR A 324 5.54 11.04 5.54
N VAL A 325 4.31 10.54 5.40
CA VAL A 325 3.82 10.00 4.13
C VAL A 325 2.45 10.57 3.74
N ALA A 326 2.19 10.62 2.45
CA ALA A 326 0.89 10.95 1.87
C ALA A 326 0.25 9.67 1.34
N ILE A 327 -0.91 9.30 1.87
CA ILE A 327 -1.68 8.12 1.40
C ILE A 327 -2.19 8.38 -0.02
N ILE A 328 -2.17 7.36 -0.87
CA ILE A 328 -2.67 7.46 -2.25
C ILE A 328 -3.80 6.45 -2.48
N GLY A 329 -3.54 5.16 -2.26
CA GLY A 329 -4.44 4.11 -2.75
C GLY A 329 -4.31 2.75 -2.06
N ALA A 330 -5.24 1.86 -2.38
CA ALA A 330 -5.24 0.43 -2.04
C ALA A 330 -4.86 -0.40 -3.27
N LEU A 331 -3.98 -1.41 -3.13
CA LEU A 331 -3.59 -2.27 -4.26
C LEU A 331 -4.81 -3.05 -4.76
N SER A 332 -5.24 -2.77 -5.98
CA SER A 332 -6.28 -3.55 -6.66
C SER A 332 -5.71 -4.80 -7.31
N GLY A 333 -4.53 -4.69 -7.92
CA GLY A 333 -3.83 -5.82 -8.50
C GLY A 333 -2.85 -5.38 -9.58
N SER A 334 -2.65 -6.25 -10.57
CA SER A 334 -1.75 -6.00 -11.70
C SER A 334 -2.49 -6.19 -13.02
N PRO A 335 -2.14 -5.42 -14.07
CA PRO A 335 -2.61 -5.69 -15.42
C PRO A 335 -2.27 -7.12 -15.83
N THR A 336 -3.20 -7.80 -16.50
CA THR A 336 -2.94 -9.13 -17.05
C THR A 336 -2.49 -9.04 -18.51
N PHE A 337 -1.56 -9.91 -18.87
CA PHE A 337 -1.23 -10.21 -20.26
C PHE A 337 -2.43 -10.85 -20.95
N THR A 338 -2.44 -10.87 -22.30
CA THR A 338 -3.47 -11.58 -23.09
C THR A 338 -3.51 -13.09 -22.85
N THR A 339 -2.47 -13.65 -22.21
CA THR A 339 -2.39 -15.03 -21.72
C THR A 339 -3.12 -15.27 -20.39
N GLY A 340 -3.62 -14.21 -19.74
CA GLY A 340 -4.30 -14.25 -18.44
C GLY A 340 -3.36 -14.17 -17.23
N GLU A 341 -2.05 -14.13 -17.45
CA GLU A 341 -1.04 -14.00 -16.39
C GLU A 341 -0.92 -12.55 -15.92
N ALA A 342 -0.71 -12.30 -14.63
CA ALA A 342 -0.48 -10.96 -14.09
C ALA A 342 0.93 -10.42 -14.44
N HIS A 343 1.07 -9.09 -14.43
CA HIS A 343 2.36 -8.41 -14.58
C HIS A 343 2.95 -8.02 -13.22
N ASP A 344 3.89 -8.80 -12.71
CA ASP A 344 4.40 -8.71 -11.33
C ASP A 344 4.97 -7.32 -10.95
N PHE A 345 5.43 -6.52 -11.92
CA PHE A 345 6.05 -5.19 -11.73
C PHE A 345 5.18 -4.00 -12.15
N LEU A 346 3.93 -4.23 -12.56
CA LEU A 346 2.98 -3.17 -12.86
C LEU A 346 1.78 -3.36 -11.96
N ALA A 347 1.47 -2.32 -11.18
CA ALA A 347 0.45 -2.40 -10.14
C ALA A 347 -0.55 -1.25 -10.30
N ASP A 348 -1.84 -1.60 -10.28
CA ASP A 348 -2.95 -0.67 -10.27
C ASP A 348 -3.49 -0.53 -8.85
N PHE A 349 -3.63 0.71 -8.40
CA PHE A 349 -4.14 1.05 -7.07
C PHE A 349 -5.39 1.90 -7.20
N SER A 350 -6.45 1.51 -6.50
CA SER A 350 -7.65 2.34 -6.36
C SER A 350 -7.36 3.52 -5.45
N LEU A 351 -7.70 4.73 -5.91
CA LEU A 351 -7.43 5.96 -5.17
C LEU A 351 -8.38 6.09 -3.96
N LEU A 352 -7.81 6.34 -2.78
CA LEU A 352 -8.61 6.45 -1.56
C LEU A 352 -9.33 7.79 -1.41
N GLN A 353 -8.77 8.89 -1.94
CA GLN A 353 -9.40 10.21 -1.82
C GLN A 353 -10.85 10.27 -2.35
N PRO A 354 -11.18 9.79 -3.58
CA PRO A 354 -12.55 9.85 -4.06
C PRO A 354 -13.51 8.93 -3.27
N VAL A 355 -13.02 7.79 -2.77
CA VAL A 355 -13.78 6.87 -1.90
C VAL A 355 -14.09 7.51 -0.55
N LEU A 356 -13.10 8.11 0.10
CA LEU A 356 -13.25 8.78 1.39
C LEU A 356 -14.16 10.01 1.28
N ALA A 357 -13.97 10.82 0.23
CA ALA A 357 -14.80 12.00 -0.03
C ALA A 357 -16.26 11.61 -0.33
N GLY A 358 -16.49 10.57 -1.14
CA GLY A 358 -17.83 10.07 -1.48
C GLY A 358 -18.62 9.47 -0.31
N MET A 359 -17.95 9.15 0.80
CA MET A 359 -18.56 8.63 2.03
C MET A 359 -18.38 9.55 3.25
N GLU A 360 -17.88 10.78 3.04
CA GLU A 360 -17.65 11.77 4.10
C GLU A 360 -16.74 11.25 5.24
N LEU A 361 -15.84 10.31 4.92
CA LEU A 361 -14.89 9.70 5.85
C LEU A 361 -13.55 10.45 5.87
N GLN A 362 -12.91 10.47 7.03
CA GLN A 362 -11.56 11.01 7.21
C GLN A 362 -10.56 9.86 7.40
N TYR A 363 -9.44 9.84 6.67
CA TYR A 363 -8.38 8.85 6.94
C TYR A 363 -7.82 9.07 8.35
N VAL A 364 -7.61 7.99 9.12
CA VAL A 364 -7.03 8.10 10.46
C VAL A 364 -5.52 8.18 10.32
N ASN A 365 -4.97 9.34 10.65
CA ASN A 365 -3.55 9.64 10.78
C ASN A 365 -3.07 9.49 12.23
#